data_AF-A0A353BKF5-F1
#
_entry.id   AF-A0A353BKF5-F1
#
_cell.length_a   1.000
_cell.length_b   1.000
_cell.length_c   1.000
_cell.angle_alpha   90.00
_cell.angle_beta   90.00
_cell.angle_gamma   90.00
#
_symmetry.space_group_name_H-M   'P 1'
#
loop_
_entity.id
_entity.type
_entity.pdbx_description
1 polymer ?
#
loop_
_entity_poly.entity_id
_entity_poly.type
_entity_poly.pdbx_seq_one_letter_code
_entity_poly.pdbx_strand_id
1 'polypeptide(L)'
;AQKTKIAFDQIQVEGEALAQTQTALGNYLTGELKRAKNVALVSGNELAEILKQGSVQAITDKDAAVAAGKLAKAGAVVWGRLADAGQKLSFRLMMADVKSGKLLFSKSFSIEAASEGARREFEKNVASIAQDLVATVTGANRGLAELRITVAGAANVTSMDAMSTPDVYATVQV
;
A
#
# COMPACT_ATOMS: atom_id res chain seq x y z
N ALA A 1 2.65 26.25 8.88
CA ALA A 1 3.22 24.91 8.61
C ALA A 1 3.31 24.70 7.10
N GLN A 2 4.47 24.27 6.59
CA GLN A 2 4.63 23.99 5.16
C GLN A 2 3.79 22.75 4.80
N LYS A 3 2.96 22.86 3.76
CA LYS A 3 2.18 21.73 3.26
C LYS A 3 3.07 20.83 2.39
N THR A 4 3.00 19.53 2.60
CA THR A 4 3.62 18.55 1.70
C THR A 4 2.77 18.46 0.44
N LYS A 5 3.39 18.71 -0.73
CA LYS A 5 2.72 18.53 -2.01
C LYS A 5 2.69 17.04 -2.36
N ILE A 6 1.50 16.48 -2.55
CA ILE A 6 1.30 15.07 -2.90
C ILE A 6 0.63 15.00 -4.27
N ALA A 7 1.20 14.22 -5.17
CA ALA A 7 0.53 13.88 -6.42
C ALA A 7 -0.22 12.56 -6.27
N PHE A 8 -1.49 12.57 -6.65
CA PHE A 8 -2.32 11.38 -6.65
C PHE A 8 -2.65 11.01 -8.09
N ASP A 9 -2.16 9.86 -8.53
CA ASP A 9 -2.58 9.26 -9.79
C ASP A 9 -3.99 8.70 -9.68
N GLN A 10 -4.71 8.70 -10.81
CA GLN A 10 -5.97 7.98 -10.86
C GLN A 10 -5.71 6.49 -10.62
N ILE A 11 -6.52 5.85 -9.78
CA ILE A 11 -6.41 4.40 -9.58
C ILE A 11 -6.67 3.72 -10.92
N GLN A 12 -5.68 2.97 -11.42
CA GLN A 12 -5.83 2.20 -12.65
C GLN A 12 -6.81 1.06 -12.41
N VAL A 13 -7.60 0.74 -13.43
CA VAL A 13 -8.57 -0.36 -13.37
C VAL A 13 -8.37 -1.27 -14.57
N GLU A 14 -8.25 -2.56 -14.29
CA GLU A 14 -8.28 -3.64 -15.28
C GLU A 14 -9.59 -4.41 -15.07
N GLY A 15 -10.53 -4.28 -16.03
CA GLY A 15 -11.87 -4.89 -15.97
C GLY A 15 -12.98 -3.90 -15.63
N GLU A 16 -14.07 -3.93 -16.40
CA GLU A 16 -15.19 -2.97 -16.27
C GLU A 16 -15.97 -3.12 -14.96
N ALA A 17 -16.01 -4.33 -14.40
CA ALA A 17 -16.72 -4.63 -13.16
C ALA A 17 -16.21 -3.85 -11.93
N LEU A 18 -15.02 -3.24 -12.01
CA LEU A 18 -14.41 -2.47 -10.93
C LEU A 18 -14.49 -0.95 -11.12
N ALA A 19 -15.11 -0.46 -12.20
CA ALA A 19 -15.18 0.98 -12.50
C ALA A 19 -15.89 1.80 -11.40
N GLN A 20 -16.97 1.27 -10.82
CA GLN A 20 -17.66 1.93 -9.70
C GLN A 20 -16.79 1.98 -8.45
N THR A 21 -16.12 0.87 -8.11
CA THR A 21 -15.19 0.80 -6.97
C THR A 21 -14.02 1.74 -7.15
N GLN A 22 -13.45 1.82 -8.36
CA GLN A 22 -12.38 2.75 -8.72
C GLN A 22 -12.82 4.21 -8.55
N THR A 23 -14.00 4.57 -9.04
CA THR A 23 -14.57 5.92 -8.91
C THR A 23 -14.79 6.30 -7.45
N ALA A 24 -15.43 5.41 -6.68
CA ALA A 24 -15.69 5.64 -5.26
C ALA A 24 -14.39 5.80 -4.45
N LEU A 25 -13.41 4.92 -4.69
CA LEU A 25 -12.09 4.97 -4.06
C LEU A 25 -11.33 6.26 -4.41
N GLY A 26 -11.31 6.64 -5.68
CA GLY A 26 -10.65 7.86 -6.16
C GLY A 26 -11.25 9.12 -5.53
N ASN A 27 -12.59 9.18 -5.44
CA ASN A 27 -13.31 10.28 -4.80
C ASN A 27 -13.03 10.34 -3.29
N TYR A 28 -13.05 9.19 -2.62
CA TYR A 28 -12.73 9.08 -1.20
C TYR A 28 -11.31 9.60 -0.91
N LEU A 29 -10.30 9.05 -1.59
CA LEU A 29 -8.89 9.43 -1.40
C LEU A 29 -8.67 10.91 -1.72
N THR A 30 -9.21 11.41 -2.82
CA THR A 30 -9.11 12.82 -3.18
C THR A 30 -9.75 13.72 -2.11
N GLY A 31 -10.91 13.34 -1.60
CA GLY A 31 -11.62 14.09 -0.55
C GLY A 31 -10.84 14.13 0.75
N GLU A 32 -10.37 12.99 1.24
CA GLU A 32 -9.58 12.88 2.48
C GLU A 32 -8.25 13.63 2.38
N LEU A 33 -7.51 13.45 1.28
CA LEU A 33 -6.22 14.10 1.09
C LEU A 33 -6.36 15.63 0.94
N LYS A 34 -7.44 16.14 0.33
CA LYS A 34 -7.73 17.58 0.28
C LYS A 34 -8.08 18.16 1.65
N ARG A 35 -8.74 17.39 2.52
CA ARG A 35 -9.10 17.81 3.88
C ARG A 35 -7.90 17.84 4.84
N ALA A 36 -6.84 17.08 4.54
CA ALA A 36 -5.63 17.05 5.35
C ALA A 36 -4.92 18.42 5.36
N LYS A 37 -4.84 19.05 6.55
CA LYS A 37 -4.26 20.40 6.71
C LYS A 37 -2.80 20.51 6.25
N ASN A 38 -2.05 19.42 6.31
CA ASN A 38 -0.64 19.33 5.96
C ASN A 38 -0.39 18.94 4.49
N VAL A 39 -1.44 18.79 3.66
CA VAL A 39 -1.33 18.31 2.29
C VAL A 39 -1.74 19.40 1.29
N ALA A 40 -0.98 19.51 0.21
CA ALA A 40 -1.38 20.19 -1.02
C ALA A 40 -1.50 19.13 -2.13
N LEU A 41 -2.72 18.82 -2.56
CA LEU A 41 -2.97 17.72 -3.50
C LEU A 41 -2.88 18.20 -4.95
N VAL A 42 -2.08 17.51 -5.76
CA VAL A 42 -2.22 17.47 -7.23
C VAL A 42 -3.15 16.32 -7.56
N SER A 43 -4.31 16.65 -8.10
CA SER A 43 -5.35 15.65 -8.40
C SER A 43 -5.00 14.79 -9.62
N GLY A 44 -5.66 13.64 -9.79
CA GLY A 44 -5.42 12.73 -10.92
C GLY A 44 -5.49 13.41 -12.28
N ASN A 45 -6.49 14.27 -12.51
CA ASN A 45 -6.63 15.00 -13.78
C ASN A 45 -5.50 16.01 -14.00
N GLU A 46 -5.10 16.72 -12.95
CA GLU A 46 -3.97 17.67 -13.02
C GLU A 46 -2.65 16.94 -13.27
N LEU A 47 -2.45 15.79 -12.61
CA LEU A 47 -1.29 14.94 -12.82
C LEU A 47 -1.26 14.39 -14.24
N ALA A 48 -2.37 13.89 -14.77
CA ALA A 48 -2.47 13.36 -16.12
C ALA A 48 -2.04 14.40 -17.18
N GLU A 49 -2.46 15.66 -17.03
CA GLU A 49 -2.02 16.75 -17.91
C GLU A 49 -0.51 17.03 -17.80
N ILE A 50 0.04 17.01 -16.58
CA ILE A 50 1.49 17.17 -16.35
C ILE A 50 2.27 16.02 -17.00
N LEU A 51 1.78 14.78 -16.88
CA LEU A 51 2.42 13.59 -17.47
C LEU A 51 2.40 13.65 -18.99
N LYS A 52 1.28 14.07 -19.59
CA LYS A 52 1.15 14.25 -21.03
C LYS A 52 2.14 15.29 -21.57
N GLN A 53 2.31 16.41 -20.86
CA GLN A 53 3.30 17.44 -21.22
C GLN A 53 4.75 16.95 -21.06
N GLY A 54 5.00 16.05 -20.09
CA GLY A 54 6.31 15.45 -19.84
C GLY A 54 6.59 14.14 -20.60
N SER A 55 5.72 13.73 -21.52
CA SER A 55 5.82 12.46 -22.27
C SER A 55 5.92 11.20 -21.39
N VAL A 56 5.32 11.22 -20.20
CA VAL A 56 5.17 10.05 -19.32
C VAL A 56 3.81 9.43 -19.59
N GLN A 57 3.78 8.16 -20.04
CA GLN A 57 2.54 7.51 -20.47
C GLN A 57 1.63 7.10 -19.30
N ALA A 58 2.18 6.41 -18.30
CA ALA A 58 1.43 5.91 -17.14
C ALA A 58 2.35 5.62 -15.96
N ILE A 59 1.81 5.65 -14.74
CA ILE A 59 2.53 5.28 -13.52
C ILE A 59 2.27 3.80 -13.21
N THR A 60 3.09 2.91 -13.75
CA THR A 60 2.97 1.45 -13.55
C THR A 60 3.85 0.92 -12.43
N ASP A 61 4.88 1.66 -12.06
CA ASP A 61 5.87 1.28 -11.07
C ASP A 61 6.38 2.49 -10.27
N LYS A 62 7.29 2.21 -9.36
CA LYS A 62 7.88 3.18 -8.45
C LYS A 62 8.74 4.23 -9.19
N ASP A 63 9.46 3.83 -10.24
CA ASP A 63 10.38 4.74 -10.92
C ASP A 63 9.60 5.72 -11.80
N ALA A 64 8.55 5.25 -12.47
CA ALA A 64 7.55 6.09 -13.13
C ALA A 64 6.86 7.04 -12.14
N ALA A 65 6.51 6.56 -10.94
CA ALA A 65 5.91 7.41 -9.90
C ALA A 65 6.87 8.51 -9.43
N VAL A 66 8.16 8.21 -9.24
CA VAL A 66 9.16 9.21 -8.88
C VAL A 66 9.37 10.23 -10.00
N ALA A 67 9.41 9.79 -11.27
CA ALA A 67 9.50 10.68 -12.42
C ALA A 67 8.29 11.62 -12.51
N ALA A 68 7.07 11.08 -12.38
CA ALA A 68 5.83 11.84 -12.30
C ALA A 68 5.86 12.88 -11.18
N GLY A 69 6.34 12.49 -9.99
CA GLY A 69 6.47 13.37 -8.85
C GLY A 69 7.43 14.53 -9.09
N LYS A 70 8.56 14.28 -9.76
CA LYS A 70 9.51 15.34 -10.16
C LYS A 70 8.87 16.34 -11.12
N LEU A 71 8.14 15.87 -12.13
CA LEU A 71 7.41 16.74 -13.07
C LEU A 71 6.37 17.59 -12.35
N ALA A 72 5.59 16.97 -11.45
CA ALA A 72 4.57 17.66 -10.67
C ALA A 72 5.14 18.53 -9.52
N LYS A 73 6.46 18.50 -9.30
CA LYS A 73 7.15 19.11 -8.14
C LYS A 73 6.54 18.66 -6.80
N ALA A 74 6.10 17.41 -6.74
CA ALA A 74 5.52 16.81 -5.54
C ALA A 74 6.61 16.23 -4.63
N GLY A 75 6.37 16.20 -3.32
CA GLY A 75 7.23 15.51 -2.36
C GLY A 75 6.96 14.00 -2.30
N ALA A 76 5.72 13.58 -2.58
CA ALA A 76 5.34 12.18 -2.67
C ALA A 76 4.34 11.94 -3.79
N VAL A 77 4.30 10.71 -4.30
CA VAL A 77 3.31 10.25 -5.30
C VAL A 77 2.57 9.04 -4.79
N VAL A 78 1.24 9.04 -4.95
CA VAL A 78 0.35 7.93 -4.65
C VAL A 78 -0.19 7.38 -5.96
N TRP A 79 -0.17 6.06 -6.11
CA TRP A 79 -0.75 5.36 -7.25
C TRP A 79 -1.24 3.98 -6.85
N GLY A 80 -2.13 3.40 -7.64
CA GLY A 80 -2.68 2.09 -7.34
C GLY A 80 -3.37 1.46 -8.55
N ARG A 81 -3.67 0.16 -8.40
CA ARG A 81 -4.34 -0.63 -9.42
C ARG A 81 -5.39 -1.53 -8.78
N LEU A 82 -6.57 -1.54 -9.39
CA LEU A 82 -7.65 -2.50 -9.20
C LEU A 82 -7.65 -3.42 -10.42
N ALA A 83 -7.72 -4.73 -10.22
CA ALA A 83 -7.81 -5.67 -11.33
C ALA A 83 -8.79 -6.80 -11.03
N ASP A 84 -9.62 -7.11 -12.02
CA ASP A 84 -10.50 -8.28 -12.08
C ASP A 84 -10.03 -9.18 -13.23
N ALA A 85 -9.34 -10.26 -12.88
CA ALA A 85 -8.83 -11.24 -13.83
C ALA A 85 -9.81 -12.42 -14.03
N GLY A 86 -11.09 -12.24 -13.71
CA GLY A 86 -12.14 -13.26 -13.81
C GLY A 86 -12.13 -14.27 -12.66
N GLN A 87 -10.97 -14.82 -12.32
CA GLN A 87 -10.81 -15.74 -11.18
C GLN A 87 -10.30 -15.06 -9.91
N LYS A 88 -9.80 -13.83 -10.02
CA LYS A 88 -9.13 -13.13 -8.92
C LYS A 88 -9.41 -11.64 -8.97
N LEU A 89 -9.84 -11.12 -7.84
CA LEU A 89 -9.89 -9.68 -7.58
C LEU A 89 -8.60 -9.28 -6.88
N SER A 90 -7.96 -8.20 -7.33
CA SER A 90 -6.74 -7.70 -6.71
C SER A 90 -6.72 -6.18 -6.64
N PHE A 91 -6.12 -5.70 -5.56
CA PHE A 91 -5.91 -4.29 -5.30
C PHE A 91 -4.49 -4.07 -4.80
N ARG A 92 -3.85 -3.01 -5.30
CA ARG A 92 -2.57 -2.51 -4.77
C ARG A 92 -2.63 -0.99 -4.68
N LEU A 93 -2.13 -0.44 -3.58
CA LEU A 93 -1.99 0.99 -3.36
C LEU A 93 -0.61 1.27 -2.78
N MET A 94 0.09 2.25 -3.36
CA MET A 94 1.47 2.57 -3.04
C MET A 94 1.67 4.08 -2.91
N MET A 95 2.68 4.45 -2.13
CA MET A 95 3.17 5.82 -2.02
C MET A 95 4.69 5.81 -2.02
N ALA A 96 5.31 6.67 -2.81
CA ALA A 96 6.76 6.86 -2.85
C ALA A 96 7.15 8.28 -2.48
N ASP A 97 8.24 8.41 -1.74
CA ASP A 97 8.95 9.68 -1.55
C ASP A 97 9.73 10.02 -2.82
N VAL A 98 9.51 11.21 -3.37
CA VAL A 98 10.10 11.63 -4.65
C VAL A 98 11.60 11.90 -4.52
N LYS A 99 12.05 12.37 -3.35
CA LYS A 99 13.45 12.74 -3.13
C LYS A 99 14.35 11.51 -3.01
N SER A 100 13.94 10.53 -2.22
CA SER A 100 14.71 9.33 -1.90
C SER A 100 14.34 8.11 -2.76
N GLY A 101 13.18 8.14 -3.44
CA GLY A 101 12.65 7.00 -4.18
C GLY A 101 12.21 5.83 -3.29
N LYS A 102 12.11 6.01 -1.97
CA LYS A 102 11.65 4.97 -1.04
C LYS A 102 10.14 4.87 -1.06
N LEU A 103 9.61 3.65 -0.97
CA LEU A 103 8.19 3.43 -0.70
C LEU A 103 7.89 3.81 0.75
N LEU A 104 7.01 4.80 0.92
CA LEU A 104 6.47 5.22 2.21
C LEU A 104 5.25 4.39 2.60
N PHE A 105 4.55 3.84 1.62
CA PHE A 105 3.39 2.98 1.79
C PHE A 105 3.35 1.95 0.66
N SER A 106 3.02 0.71 1.00
CA SER A 106 2.73 -0.34 0.03
C SER A 106 1.83 -1.38 0.68
N LYS A 107 0.60 -1.48 0.19
CA LYS A 107 -0.33 -2.54 0.59
C LYS A 107 -1.00 -3.13 -0.63
N SER A 108 -1.25 -4.43 -0.57
CA SER A 108 -2.00 -5.14 -1.58
C SER A 108 -2.92 -6.16 -0.94
N PHE A 109 -4.05 -6.40 -1.57
CA PHE A 109 -5.00 -7.44 -1.20
C PHE A 109 -5.41 -8.19 -2.46
N SER A 110 -5.70 -9.48 -2.32
CA SER A 110 -6.29 -10.26 -3.40
C SER A 110 -7.14 -11.39 -2.84
N ILE A 111 -8.20 -11.72 -3.55
CA ILE A 111 -9.14 -12.78 -3.21
C ILE A 111 -9.60 -13.49 -4.48
N GLU A 112 -9.91 -14.77 -4.37
CA GLU A 112 -10.52 -15.52 -5.47
C GLU A 112 -11.95 -15.02 -5.71
N ALA A 113 -12.29 -14.71 -6.97
CA ALA A 113 -13.57 -14.11 -7.32
C ALA A 113 -14.75 -15.07 -7.10
N ALA A 114 -14.50 -16.38 -7.13
CA ALA A 114 -15.51 -17.43 -6.96
C ALA A 114 -15.88 -17.69 -5.48
N SER A 115 -15.12 -17.16 -4.51
CA SER A 115 -15.42 -17.38 -3.10
C SER A 115 -16.73 -16.68 -2.70
N GLU A 116 -17.52 -17.33 -1.85
CA GLU A 116 -18.75 -16.73 -1.33
C GLU A 116 -18.44 -15.42 -0.61
N GLY A 117 -19.12 -14.33 -0.98
CA GLY A 117 -18.88 -13.01 -0.39
C GLY A 117 -17.60 -12.30 -0.82
N ALA A 118 -16.81 -12.87 -1.75
CA ALA A 118 -15.53 -12.33 -2.21
C ALA A 118 -15.58 -10.84 -2.55
N ARG A 119 -16.63 -10.40 -3.26
CA ARG A 119 -16.77 -9.00 -3.68
C ARG A 119 -16.91 -8.05 -2.49
N ARG A 120 -17.75 -8.40 -1.51
CA ARG A 120 -17.97 -7.59 -0.31
C ARG A 120 -16.72 -7.51 0.54
N GLU A 121 -16.02 -8.64 0.70
CA GLU A 121 -14.76 -8.69 1.42
C GLU A 121 -13.67 -7.87 0.71
N PHE A 122 -13.60 -7.96 -0.61
CA PHE A 122 -12.68 -7.18 -1.42
C PHE A 122 -12.88 -5.67 -1.22
N GLU A 123 -14.11 -5.19 -1.32
CA GLU A 123 -14.44 -3.77 -1.14
C GLU A 123 -14.13 -3.27 0.29
N LYS A 124 -14.38 -4.11 1.30
CA LYS A 124 -14.00 -3.80 2.70
C LYS A 124 -12.49 -3.65 2.85
N ASN A 125 -11.71 -4.55 2.26
CA ASN A 125 -10.24 -4.50 2.32
C ASN A 125 -9.68 -3.31 1.52
N VAL A 126 -10.27 -2.99 0.37
CA VAL A 126 -9.94 -1.78 -0.41
C VAL A 126 -10.13 -0.52 0.43
N ALA A 127 -11.27 -0.39 1.10
CA ALA A 127 -11.56 0.74 1.98
C ALA A 127 -10.58 0.82 3.17
N SER A 128 -10.27 -0.30 3.80
CA SER A 128 -9.30 -0.36 4.91
C SER A 128 -7.90 0.08 4.46
N ILE A 129 -7.43 -0.38 3.31
CA ILE A 129 -6.12 0.02 2.75
C ILE A 129 -6.09 1.52 2.44
N ALA A 130 -7.20 2.07 1.92
CA ALA A 130 -7.32 3.51 1.65
C ALA A 130 -7.25 4.34 2.94
N GLN A 131 -7.94 3.91 4.00
CA GLN A 131 -7.88 4.53 5.32
C GLN A 131 -6.45 4.51 5.89
N ASP A 132 -5.74 3.39 5.76
CA ASP A 132 -4.35 3.28 6.21
C ASP A 132 -3.41 4.24 5.48
N LEU A 133 -3.62 4.45 4.17
CA LEU A 133 -2.87 5.44 3.41
C LEU A 133 -3.14 6.86 3.95
N VAL A 134 -4.40 7.22 4.16
CA VAL A 134 -4.79 8.54 4.69
C VAL A 134 -4.17 8.77 6.08
N ALA A 135 -4.21 7.76 6.95
CA ALA A 135 -3.58 7.81 8.26
C ALA A 135 -2.04 7.96 8.18
N THR A 136 -1.42 7.35 7.18
CA THR A 136 0.02 7.50 6.90
C THR A 136 0.35 8.93 6.45
N VAL A 137 -0.43 9.49 5.52
CA VAL A 137 -0.23 10.84 4.98
C VAL A 137 -0.47 11.94 6.02
N THR A 138 -1.50 11.78 6.83
CA THR A 138 -1.84 12.74 7.90
C THR A 138 -0.95 12.62 9.13
N GLY A 139 -0.11 11.58 9.20
CA GLY A 139 0.75 11.32 10.35
C GLY A 139 -0.01 10.80 11.57
N ALA A 140 -1.27 10.40 11.42
CA ALA A 140 -2.05 9.75 12.47
C ALA A 140 -1.41 8.40 12.91
N ASN A 141 -0.62 7.78 12.04
CA ASN A 141 0.13 6.54 12.32
C ASN A 141 1.51 6.74 12.95
N ARG A 142 1.90 7.95 13.41
CA ARG A 142 3.24 8.18 13.97
C ARG A 142 3.58 7.28 15.17
N GLY A 143 2.59 6.72 15.88
CA GLY A 143 2.81 5.74 16.95
C GLY A 143 3.00 4.28 16.51
N LEU A 144 2.74 3.92 15.24
CA LEU A 144 2.90 2.55 14.72
C LEU A 144 4.23 2.34 13.97
N ALA A 145 4.91 3.42 13.59
CA ALA A 145 6.22 3.36 12.93
C ALA A 145 7.34 2.94 13.90
N GLU A 146 7.20 3.24 15.20
CA GLU A 146 8.13 2.77 16.25
C GLU A 146 7.89 1.30 16.65
N LEU A 147 6.78 0.69 16.23
CA LEU A 147 6.37 -0.66 16.62
C LEU A 147 6.66 -1.76 15.58
N ARG A 148 7.32 -1.43 14.45
CA ARG A 148 7.58 -2.39 13.35
C ARG A 148 9.05 -2.76 13.11
N ILE A 149 9.98 -2.36 13.99
CA ILE A 149 11.34 -2.92 14.00
C ILE A 149 11.45 -4.00 15.09
N THR A 150 10.60 -5.03 15.05
CA THR A 150 10.87 -6.31 15.74
C THR A 150 10.09 -7.47 15.12
N VAL A 151 10.15 -7.65 13.79
CA VAL A 151 9.85 -8.98 13.19
C VAL A 151 10.75 -9.18 11.96
N ALA A 152 12.04 -9.33 12.20
CA ALA A 152 13.00 -9.87 11.24
C ALA A 152 13.86 -10.88 12.00
N GLY A 153 13.32 -12.08 12.21
CA GLY A 153 13.99 -13.10 13.02
C GLY A 153 13.11 -14.29 13.34
N ALA A 154 12.47 -14.89 12.34
CA ALA A 154 11.99 -16.26 12.42
C ALA A 154 12.16 -16.89 11.04
N ALA A 155 13.42 -17.08 10.65
CA ALA A 155 13.80 -17.94 9.56
C ALA A 155 13.83 -19.40 10.06
N ASN A 156 13.36 -20.29 9.20
CA ASN A 156 13.66 -21.72 9.12
C ASN A 156 13.18 -22.64 10.24
N VAL A 157 12.00 -23.22 10.02
CA VAL A 157 11.72 -24.60 10.43
C VAL A 157 12.45 -25.53 9.47
N THR A 158 13.62 -26.05 9.87
CA THR A 158 14.03 -27.45 9.66
C THR A 158 15.43 -27.68 10.24
N SER A 159 15.54 -28.81 10.94
CA SER A 159 16.74 -29.64 11.19
C SER A 159 17.34 -29.62 12.61
N MET A 160 17.42 -30.84 13.17
CA MET A 160 18.36 -31.35 14.18
C MET A 160 17.96 -31.24 15.65
N ASP A 161 17.02 -32.09 16.07
CA ASP A 161 17.11 -32.72 17.39
C ASP A 161 18.25 -33.75 17.37
N ALA A 162 19.40 -33.35 17.87
CA ALA A 162 20.49 -34.26 18.22
C ALA A 162 20.86 -34.04 19.69
N MET A 163 20.63 -35.10 20.47
CA MET A 163 21.29 -35.47 21.72
C MET A 163 21.26 -34.50 22.91
N SER A 164 20.61 -34.97 23.98
CA SER A 164 21.28 -35.03 25.29
C SER A 164 20.70 -36.19 26.11
N THR A 165 21.55 -37.19 26.35
CA THR A 165 21.37 -38.25 27.36
C THR A 165 21.38 -37.62 28.76
N PRO A 166 20.49 -38.01 29.69
CA PRO A 166 20.65 -37.64 31.08
C PRO A 166 21.56 -38.63 31.82
N ASP A 167 22.58 -38.06 32.46
CA ASP A 167 23.48 -38.73 33.40
C ASP A 167 22.75 -39.25 34.64
N VAL A 168 23.26 -40.37 35.12
CA VAL A 168 22.78 -41.21 36.21
C VAL A 168 22.95 -40.52 37.57
N TYR A 169 21.91 -40.52 38.40
CA TYR A 169 22.05 -40.55 39.86
C TYR A 169 21.15 -41.62 40.45
N ALA A 170 21.80 -42.59 41.08
CA ALA A 170 21.20 -43.62 41.91
C ALA A 170 21.00 -43.09 43.34
N THR A 171 19.84 -43.32 43.95
CA THR A 171 19.73 -43.55 45.41
C THR A 171 18.45 -44.34 45.78
N VAL A 172 18.70 -45.61 46.06
CA VAL A 172 18.14 -46.63 46.99
C VAL A 172 16.98 -46.30 47.97
N GLN A 173 16.17 -47.37 48.20
CA GLN A 173 15.24 -47.75 49.31
C GLN A 173 13.79 -47.22 49.27
N VAL A 174 12.75 -48.06 49.43
CA VAL A 174 12.56 -49.24 50.31
C VAL A 174 11.89 -50.41 49.57
#